data_AF-A0AAD5R2I5-F1
#
_entry.id   AF-A0AAD5R2I5-F1
#
_cell.length_a   1.000
_cell.length_b   1.000
_cell.length_c   1.000
_cell.angle_alpha   90.00
_cell.angle_beta   90.00
_cell.angle_gamma   90.00
#
_symmetry.space_group_name_H-M   'P 1'
#
loop_
_entity.id
_entity.type
_entity.pdbx_description
1 polymer ?
#
loop_
_entity_poly.entity_id
_entity_poly.type
_entity_poly.pdbx_seq_one_letter_code
_entity_poly.pdbx_strand_id
1 'polypeptide(L)' 'MQIYKGLDIATNKITEDESGGIPHHLMSFVDATNSEYNIHQFREQGLKFIEKLSLSAGNPPMVCKRNKIETSIHASAL' A
#
# COMPACT_ATOMS: atom_id res chain seq x y z
N MET A 1 -5.64 -8.99 0.17
CA MET A 1 -6.49 -9.03 -1.03
C MET A 1 -6.40 -7.77 -1.90
N GLN A 2 -6.30 -6.56 -1.34
CA GLN A 2 -6.21 -5.30 -2.13
C GLN A 2 -4.97 -5.19 -3.06
N ILE A 3 -3.98 -6.06 -2.88
CA ILE A 3 -2.77 -6.14 -3.73
C ILE A 3 -3.04 -6.72 -5.12
N TYR A 4 -4.13 -7.50 -5.30
CA TYR A 4 -4.40 -8.25 -6.53
C TYR A 4 -5.16 -7.41 -7.56
N LYS A 5 -4.76 -7.46 -8.83
CA LYS A 5 -5.43 -6.79 -9.97
C LYS A 5 -6.83 -7.35 -10.24
N GLY A 6 -7.73 -6.51 -10.74
CA GLY A 6 -9.05 -6.91 -11.25
C GLY A 6 -10.08 -7.35 -10.21
N LEU A 7 -9.69 -7.42 -8.92
CA LEU A 7 -10.59 -7.75 -7.82
C LEU A 7 -11.11 -6.50 -7.10
N ASP A 8 -11.28 -5.38 -7.82
CA ASP A 8 -11.54 -4.07 -7.23
C ASP A 8 -12.87 -4.03 -6.46
N ILE A 9 -13.93 -4.55 -7.08
CA ILE A 9 -15.27 -4.64 -6.46
C ILE A 9 -15.26 -5.62 -5.27
N ALA A 10 -14.72 -6.82 -5.47
CA ALA A 10 -14.73 -7.87 -4.45
C ALA A 10 -13.86 -7.52 -3.23
N THR A 11 -12.87 -6.64 -3.39
CA THR A 11 -11.95 -6.23 -2.31
C THR A 11 -12.19 -4.81 -1.80
N ASN A 12 -13.32 -4.21 -2.21
CA ASN A 12 -13.78 -2.89 -1.84
C ASN A 12 -12.66 -1.84 -1.93
N LYS A 13 -11.99 -1.81 -3.08
CA LYS A 13 -10.91 -0.86 -3.33
C LYS A 13 -11.45 0.53 -3.55
N ILE A 14 -10.70 1.49 -3.02
CA ILE A 14 -10.97 2.90 -3.22
C ILE A 14 -10.84 3.25 -4.70
N THR A 15 -11.80 4.01 -5.21
CA THR A 15 -11.76 4.56 -6.58
C THR A 15 -10.84 5.78 -6.65
N GLU A 16 -10.42 6.17 -7.86
CA GLU A 16 -9.61 7.39 -8.03
C GLU A 16 -10.34 8.64 -7.54
N ASP A 17 -11.66 8.70 -7.72
CA ASP A 17 -12.51 9.81 -7.25
C ASP A 17 -12.51 9.91 -5.71
N GLU A 18 -12.69 8.78 -5.01
CA GLU A 18 -12.64 8.71 -3.55
C GLU A 18 -11.22 8.93 -2.98
N SER A 19 -10.18 8.69 -3.78
CA SER A 19 -8.79 8.84 -3.34
C SER A 19 -8.38 10.29 -3.04
N GLY A 20 -9.16 11.26 -3.52
CA GLY A 20 -8.89 12.69 -3.30
C GLY A 20 -7.53 13.15 -3.83
N GLY A 21 -6.98 12.45 -4.83
CA GLY A 21 -5.64 12.72 -5.38
C GLY A 21 -4.48 12.20 -4.53
N ILE A 22 -4.75 11.43 -3.46
CA ILE A 22 -3.70 10.84 -2.62
C ILE A 22 -3.12 9.61 -3.35
N PRO A 23 -1.81 9.59 -3.64
CA PRO A 23 -1.20 8.44 -4.29
C PRO A 23 -1.18 7.23 -3.35
N HIS A 24 -1.84 6.15 -3.78
CA HIS A 24 -1.84 4.88 -3.06
C HIS A 24 -0.80 3.94 -3.67
N HIS A 25 0.21 3.57 -2.89
CA HIS A 25 1.24 2.62 -3.30
C HIS A 25 0.87 1.19 -2.90
N LEU A 26 1.43 0.19 -3.59
CA LEU A 26 1.23 -1.24 -3.31
C LEU A 26 -0.25 -1.71 -3.32
N MET A 27 -1.06 -1.11 -4.19
CA MET A 27 -2.43 -1.54 -4.47
C MET A 27 -2.53 -2.00 -5.93
N SER A 28 -3.31 -3.06 -6.19
CA SER A 28 -3.57 -3.56 -7.56
C SER A 28 -2.31 -3.81 -8.40
N PHE A 29 -1.24 -4.32 -7.82
CA PHE A 29 0.04 -4.51 -8.52
C PHE A 29 0.38 -5.99 -8.79
N VAL A 30 -0.18 -6.91 -8.01
CA VAL A 30 0.02 -8.35 -8.16
C VAL A 30 -1.06 -8.93 -9.07
N ASP A 31 -0.69 -9.78 -10.01
CA ASP A 31 -1.69 -10.54 -10.76
C ASP A 31 -2.32 -11.62 -9.86
N ALA A 32 -3.65 -11.70 -9.81
CA ALA A 32 -4.34 -12.72 -9.00
C ALA A 32 -4.01 -14.15 -9.43
N THR A 33 -3.57 -14.34 -10.68
CA THR A 33 -3.10 -15.63 -11.21
C THR A 33 -1.68 -15.98 -10.79
N ASN A 34 -0.91 -15.00 -10.28
CA ASN A 34 0.45 -15.21 -9.80
C ASN A 34 0.44 -15.70 -8.35
N SER A 35 0.57 -17.01 -8.17
CA SER A 35 0.58 -17.69 -6.87
C SER A 35 1.92 -17.60 -6.12
N GLU A 36 2.98 -17.09 -6.75
CA GLU A 36 4.31 -17.01 -6.14
C GLU A 36 4.45 -15.77 -5.23
N TYR A 37 3.54 -14.81 -5.39
CA TYR A 37 3.55 -13.61 -4.59
C TYR A 37 3.16 -13.89 -3.14
N ASN A 38 4.05 -13.58 -2.21
CA ASN A 38 3.87 -13.90 -0.79
C ASN A 38 4.02 -12.68 0.13
N ILE A 39 3.67 -12.89 1.40
CA ILE A 39 3.66 -11.84 2.42
C ILE A 39 5.06 -11.27 2.71
N HIS A 40 6.13 -12.06 2.52
CA HIS A 40 7.50 -11.58 2.73
C HIS A 40 7.89 -10.56 1.66
N GLN A 41 7.58 -10.84 0.40
CA GLN A 41 7.81 -9.90 -0.70
C GLN A 41 7.01 -8.61 -0.52
N PHE A 42 5.77 -8.69 -0.03
CA PHE A 42 4.97 -7.51 0.31
C PHE A 42 5.63 -6.66 1.39
N ARG A 43 6.10 -7.29 2.47
CA ARG A 43 6.78 -6.60 3.56
C ARG A 43 8.07 -5.92 3.07
N GLU A 44 8.91 -6.61 2.31
CA GLU A 44 10.16 -6.05 1.80
C GLU A 44 9.92 -4.86 0.86
N GLN A 45 8.94 -4.97 -0.03
CA GLN A 45 8.58 -3.87 -0.92
C GLN A 45 8.00 -2.69 -0.13
N GLY A 46 7.14 -2.95 0.87
CA GLY A 46 6.60 -1.93 1.77
C GLY A 46 7.71 -1.14 2.49
N LEU A 47 8.69 -1.84 3.05
CA LEU A 47 9.81 -1.20 3.73
C LEU A 47 10.65 -0.34 2.77
N LYS A 48 10.96 -0.87 1.57
CA LYS A 48 11.69 -0.11 0.53
C LYS A 48 10.94 1.15 0.10
N PHE A 49 9.61 1.07 -0.03
CA PHE A 49 8.79 2.23 -0.37
C PHE A 49 8.76 3.26 0.76
N ILE A 50 8.62 2.83 2.02
CA ILE A 50 8.67 3.70 3.19
C ILE A 50 10.01 4.43 3.26
N GLU A 51 11.13 3.71 3.10
CA GLU A 51 12.47 4.30 3.08
C GLU A 51 12.61 5.33 1.94
N LYS A 52 12.22 4.95 0.72
CA LYS A 52 12.27 5.85 -0.45
C LYS A 52 11.44 7.11 -0.24
N LEU A 53 10.22 6.99 0.30
CA LEU A 53 9.34 8.12 0.55
C LEU A 53 9.88 9.00 1.69
N SER A 54 10.43 8.39 2.75
CA SER A 54 11.01 9.13 3.88
C SER A 54 12.23 9.95 3.46
N LEU A 55 12.98 9.49 2.44
CA LEU A 55 14.14 10.19 1.89
C LEU A 55 13.77 11.25 0.83
N SER A 56 12.62 11.10 0.16
CA SER A 56 12.27 11.89 -1.03
C SER A 56 11.12 12.87 -0.84
N ALA A 57 10.26 12.69 0.17
CA ALA A 57 9.07 13.49 0.37
C ALA A 57 9.13 14.25 1.70
N GLY A 58 8.66 15.50 1.70
CA GLY A 58 8.41 16.26 2.93
C GLY A 58 7.20 15.76 3.74
N ASN A 59 6.47 14.76 3.22
CA ASN A 59 5.28 14.20 3.85
C ASN A 59 5.56 12.78 4.35
N PRO A 60 5.17 12.43 5.59
CA PRO A 60 5.43 11.12 6.16
C PRO A 60 4.63 10.02 5.45
N PRO A 61 5.21 8.82 5.24
CA PRO A 61 4.50 7.69 4.66
C PRO A 61 3.37 7.20 5.59
N MET A 62 2.20 6.92 5.02
CA MET A 62 1.03 6.40 5.74
C MET A 62 0.75 4.96 5.33
N VAL A 63 0.40 4.11 6.29
CA VAL A 63 0.01 2.72 6.03
C VAL A 63 -1.46 2.53 6.37
N CYS A 64 -2.27 2.28 5.35
CA CYS A 64 -3.70 2.01 5.51
C CYS A 64 -3.93 0.50 5.67
N LYS A 65 -4.68 0.09 6.70
CA LYS A 65 -5.12 -1.30 6.89
C LYS A 65 -6.65 -1.35 6.91
N ARG A 66 -7.25 -2.10 5.97
CA ARG A 66 -8.72 -2.33 5.86
C ARG A 66 -9.57 -1.05 5.83
N ASN A 67 -9.42 -0.23 4.79
CA ASN A 67 -10.21 1.00 4.58
C ASN A 67 -10.26 1.94 5.80
N LYS A 68 -9.32 1.75 6.74
CA LYS A 68 -9.09 2.59 7.91
C LYS A 68 -7.65 3.04 7.80
N ILE A 69 -7.48 4.36 7.75
CA ILE A 69 -6.16 4.99 7.74
C ILE A 69 -5.66 4.89 9.18
N GLU A 70 -4.67 4.02 9.41
CA GLU A 70 -3.92 4.05 10.67
C GLU A 70 -2.76 5.02 10.47
N THR A 71 -2.91 6.19 11.09
CA THR A 71 -1.98 7.31 10.98
C THR A 71 -0.63 6.96 11.60
N SER A 72 0.43 7.37 10.90
CA SER A 72 1.81 7.48 11.37
C SER A 72 2.41 6.19 11.92
N ILE A 73 3.12 5.46 11.04
CA ILE A 73 4.33 4.77 11.51
C ILE A 73 5.30 5.90 11.88
N HIS A 74 5.25 6.35 13.14
CA HIS A 74 6.38 7.06 13.72
C HIS A 74 7.57 6.15 13.47
N ALA A 75 8.59 6.67 12.79
CA ALA A 75 9.89 6.05 12.62
C ALA A 75 10.63 5.98 13.97
N SER A 76 10.00 5.40 14.99
CA SER A 76 10.52 5.11 16.32
C SER A 76 10.26 3.65 16.62
N ALA A 77 10.98 2.79 15.89
CA ALA A 77 11.30 1.43 16.29
C ALA A 77 12.45 0.94 15.39
N LEU A 78 13.61 1.58 15.57
CA LEU A 78 14.90 0.89 15.48
C LEU A 78 15.11 0.15 16.79
#